data_AF-A0A1Z1VPB0-F1
#
_entry.id   AF-A0A1Z1VPB0-F1
#
_cell.length_a   1.000
_cell.length_b   1.000
_cell.length_c   1.000
_cell.angle_alpha   90.00
_cell.angle_beta   90.00
_cell.angle_gamma   90.00
#
_symmetry.space_group_name_H-M   'P 1'
#
loop_
_entity.id
_entity.type
_entity.pdbx_description
1 polymer ?
#
loop_
_entity_poly.entity_id
_entity_poly.type
_entity_poly.pdbx_seq_one_letter_code
_entity_poly.pdbx_strand_id
1 'polypeptide(L)'
;LLKRFVTEICGCATLWTAANIIDDQIARVREQVGSDEVILGLSGGVDSSVVAALLHKAIGQQLTCVFVDTGLLRFQEGDQVMQMMAENMGVKVVRVNAADRYFKALEGVSDPEAKRKIIGNLFVEIFDEESNKLSNAKWLAQGTIYPDVIESAGSKTGKAHVIKSHHNVGGLPEDMKLKLVEPL
;
A
#
# COMPACT_ATOMS: atom_id res chain seq x y z
N LEU A 1 22.41 23.65 -16.79
CA LEU A 1 23.28 23.73 -15.59
C LEU A 1 23.40 22.39 -14.87
N LEU A 2 22.30 21.87 -14.28
CA LEU A 2 22.34 20.63 -13.46
C LEU A 2 22.85 19.39 -14.20
N LYS A 3 22.42 19.16 -15.45
CA LYS A 3 22.89 18.02 -16.26
C LYS A 3 24.42 18.02 -16.40
N ARG A 4 25.00 19.14 -16.86
CA ARG A 4 26.45 19.32 -16.99
C ARG A 4 27.18 19.08 -15.67
N PHE A 5 26.65 19.60 -14.56
CA PHE A 5 27.24 19.35 -13.25
C PHE A 5 27.27 17.86 -12.89
N VAL A 6 26.12 17.18 -12.97
CA VAL A 6 26.00 15.77 -12.57
C VAL A 6 26.78 14.83 -13.50
N THR A 7 26.66 14.98 -14.82
CA THR A 7 27.21 14.00 -15.77
C THR A 7 28.63 14.33 -16.21
N GLU A 8 28.95 15.61 -16.46
CA GLU A 8 30.25 16.00 -17.03
C GLU A 8 31.27 16.36 -15.95
N ILE A 9 30.85 17.10 -14.90
CA ILE A 9 31.77 17.54 -13.83
C ILE A 9 31.94 16.45 -12.76
N CYS A 10 30.84 15.92 -12.23
CA CYS A 10 30.87 14.87 -11.21
C CYS A 10 31.10 13.46 -11.80
N GLY A 11 30.95 13.27 -13.11
CA GLY A 11 31.13 11.97 -13.78
C GLY A 11 30.09 10.91 -13.39
N CYS A 12 28.91 11.31 -12.89
CA CYS A 12 27.88 10.36 -12.49
C CYS A 12 27.22 9.72 -13.72
N ALA A 13 27.07 8.40 -13.68
CA ALA A 13 26.33 7.67 -14.69
C ALA A 13 24.81 7.91 -14.56
N THR A 14 24.09 7.98 -15.68
CA THR A 14 22.62 8.18 -15.71
C THR A 14 21.88 6.85 -15.60
N LEU A 15 22.19 6.06 -14.58
CA LEU A 15 21.61 4.73 -14.37
C LEU A 15 20.29 4.76 -13.59
N TRP A 16 19.91 5.91 -13.03
CA TRP A 16 18.62 6.10 -12.36
C TRP A 16 17.49 6.26 -13.39
N THR A 17 17.14 5.15 -14.04
CA THR A 17 16.05 5.06 -15.01
C THR A 17 14.93 4.19 -14.46
N ALA A 18 13.69 4.40 -14.90
CA ALA A 18 12.54 3.62 -14.42
C ALA A 18 12.75 2.10 -14.57
N ALA A 19 13.34 1.66 -15.68
CA ALA A 19 13.66 0.24 -15.91
C ALA A 19 14.62 -0.30 -14.85
N ASN A 20 15.75 0.40 -14.62
CA ASN A 20 16.73 -0.03 -13.63
C ASN A 20 16.17 0.00 -12.20
N ILE A 21 15.30 0.97 -11.88
CA ILE A 21 14.64 1.03 -10.57
C ILE A 21 13.72 -0.18 -10.40
N ILE A 22 12.92 -0.52 -11.41
CA ILE A 22 12.04 -1.69 -11.35
C ILE A 22 12.86 -2.97 -11.13
N ASP A 23 13.95 -3.14 -11.87
CA ASP A 23 14.79 -4.34 -11.75
C ASP A 23 15.50 -4.42 -10.38
N ASP A 24 16.02 -3.31 -9.87
CA ASP A 24 16.60 -3.20 -8.52
C ASP A 24 15.55 -3.52 -7.43
N GLN A 25 14.35 -2.96 -7.53
CA GLN A 25 13.28 -3.22 -6.56
C GLN A 25 12.79 -4.67 -6.59
N ILE A 26 12.66 -5.28 -7.78
CA ILE A 26 12.32 -6.71 -7.89
C ILE A 26 13.37 -7.57 -7.18
N ALA A 27 14.66 -7.27 -7.37
CA ALA A 27 15.74 -8.01 -6.73
C ALA A 27 15.69 -7.87 -5.20
N ARG A 28 15.53 -6.63 -4.69
CA ARG A 28 15.43 -6.35 -3.25
C ARG A 28 14.24 -7.03 -2.60
N VAL A 29 13.06 -6.96 -3.23
CA VAL A 29 11.85 -7.62 -2.73
C VAL A 29 12.09 -9.12 -2.62
N ARG A 30 12.62 -9.77 -3.67
CA ARG A 30 12.88 -11.21 -3.66
C ARG A 30 13.86 -11.62 -2.56
N GLU A 31 14.92 -10.84 -2.37
CA GLU A 31 15.90 -11.06 -1.30
C GLU A 31 15.26 -10.90 0.09
N GLN A 32 14.47 -9.86 0.28
CA GLN A 32 13.85 -9.52 1.55
C GLN A 32 12.78 -10.53 1.98
N VAL A 33 11.86 -10.89 1.07
CA VAL A 33 10.70 -11.73 1.41
C VAL A 33 10.97 -13.22 1.21
N GLY A 34 11.97 -13.59 0.40
CA GLY A 34 12.30 -14.98 0.11
C GLY A 34 11.09 -15.76 -0.43
N SER A 35 10.72 -16.83 0.27
CA SER A 35 9.56 -17.66 -0.06
C SER A 35 8.32 -17.35 0.81
N ASP A 36 8.37 -16.31 1.64
CA ASP A 36 7.24 -15.95 2.50
C ASP A 36 6.10 -15.32 1.68
N GLU A 37 4.87 -15.43 2.18
CA GLU A 37 3.71 -14.78 1.57
C GLU A 37 3.60 -13.31 2.01
N VAL A 38 3.16 -12.48 1.07
CA VAL A 38 3.01 -11.03 1.22
C VAL A 38 1.55 -10.66 1.04
N ILE A 39 1.00 -9.91 1.99
CA ILE A 39 -0.34 -9.33 1.90
C ILE A 39 -0.25 -7.84 1.58
N LEU A 40 -1.16 -7.34 0.75
CA LEU A 40 -1.25 -5.92 0.39
C LEU A 40 -2.70 -5.44 0.49
N GLY A 41 -2.93 -4.32 1.18
CA GLY A 41 -4.18 -3.58 1.08
C GLY A 41 -4.26 -2.85 -0.26
N LEU A 42 -5.10 -3.34 -1.18
CA LEU A 42 -5.35 -2.71 -2.47
C LEU A 42 -6.48 -1.69 -2.31
N SER A 43 -6.26 -0.46 -2.75
CA SER A 43 -7.24 0.64 -2.65
C SER A 43 -7.80 1.11 -3.99
N GLY A 44 -7.18 0.70 -5.11
CA GLY A 44 -7.45 1.28 -6.44
C GLY A 44 -6.72 2.59 -6.71
N GLY A 45 -6.05 3.17 -5.71
CA GLY A 45 -5.13 4.29 -5.89
C GLY A 45 -3.88 3.90 -6.67
N VAL A 46 -3.18 4.89 -7.22
CA VAL A 46 -1.97 4.67 -8.05
C VAL A 46 -0.89 3.94 -7.25
N ASP A 47 -0.58 4.38 -6.03
CA ASP A 47 0.51 3.83 -5.24
C ASP A 47 0.30 2.34 -4.91
N SER A 48 -0.88 1.99 -4.37
CA SER A 48 -1.21 0.58 -4.06
C SER A 48 -1.28 -0.29 -5.31
N SER A 49 -1.71 0.27 -6.44
CA SER A 49 -1.76 -0.42 -7.73
C SER A 49 -0.37 -0.68 -8.31
N VAL A 50 0.54 0.28 -8.21
CA VAL A 50 1.93 0.14 -8.65
C VAL A 50 2.66 -0.88 -7.78
N VAL A 51 2.47 -0.87 -6.45
CA VAL A 51 3.01 -1.90 -5.56
C VAL A 51 2.47 -3.28 -5.92
N ALA A 52 1.15 -3.41 -6.12
CA ALA A 52 0.55 -4.69 -6.52
C ALA A 52 1.18 -5.24 -7.80
N ALA A 53 1.32 -4.39 -8.83
CA ALA A 53 1.94 -4.76 -10.09
C ALA A 53 3.42 -5.14 -9.95
N LEU A 54 4.19 -4.36 -9.20
CA LEU A 54 5.62 -4.59 -8.96
C LEU A 54 5.85 -5.89 -8.18
N LEU A 55 5.10 -6.11 -7.10
CA LEU A 55 5.18 -7.33 -6.30
C LEU A 55 4.69 -8.55 -7.08
N HIS A 56 3.61 -8.43 -7.86
CA HIS A 56 3.18 -9.53 -8.72
C HIS A 56 4.27 -9.93 -9.72
N LYS A 57 4.95 -8.95 -10.34
CA LYS A 57 6.10 -9.21 -11.22
C LYS A 57 7.29 -9.83 -10.47
N ALA A 58 7.51 -9.46 -9.21
CA ALA A 58 8.61 -9.97 -8.39
C ALA A 58 8.36 -11.40 -7.89
N ILE A 59 7.21 -11.65 -7.26
CA ILE A 59 6.93 -12.82 -6.42
C ILE A 59 5.65 -13.58 -6.80
N GLY A 60 4.92 -13.12 -7.83
CA GLY A 60 3.79 -13.85 -8.41
C GLY A 60 2.74 -14.28 -7.39
N GLN A 61 2.60 -15.60 -7.21
CA GLN A 61 1.59 -16.22 -6.36
C GLN A 61 1.82 -16.05 -4.85
N GLN A 62 3.00 -15.57 -4.43
CA GLN A 62 3.25 -15.23 -3.02
C GLN A 62 2.48 -13.97 -2.59
N LEU A 63 2.03 -13.14 -3.54
CA LEU A 63 1.25 -11.94 -3.26
C LEU A 63 -0.24 -12.27 -3.16
N THR A 64 -0.87 -11.84 -2.07
CA THR A 64 -2.32 -11.75 -1.95
C THR A 64 -2.74 -10.30 -1.69
N CYS A 65 -3.53 -9.72 -2.58
CA CYS A 65 -4.12 -8.41 -2.39
C CYS A 65 -5.49 -8.54 -1.73
N VAL A 66 -5.79 -7.68 -0.76
CA VAL A 66 -7.12 -7.54 -0.17
C VAL A 66 -7.68 -6.18 -0.59
N PHE A 67 -8.81 -6.20 -1.30
CA PHE A 67 -9.54 -5.01 -1.73
C PHE A 67 -10.84 -4.91 -0.93
N VAL A 68 -10.92 -3.92 -0.05
CA VAL A 68 -12.13 -3.66 0.76
C VAL A 68 -13.02 -2.68 0.03
N ASP A 69 -14.11 -3.18 -0.55
CA ASP A 69 -15.15 -2.35 -1.15
C ASP A 69 -16.05 -1.79 -0.05
N THR A 70 -15.77 -0.54 0.32
CA THR A 70 -16.44 0.17 1.41
C THR A 70 -17.85 0.64 1.04
N GLY A 71 -18.25 0.54 -0.23
CA GLY A 71 -19.47 1.19 -0.74
C GLY A 71 -19.37 2.72 -0.86
N LEU A 72 -18.23 3.32 -0.49
CA LEU A 72 -17.95 4.76 -0.56
C LEU A 72 -17.07 5.13 -1.77
N LEU A 73 -16.87 4.17 -2.68
CA LEU A 73 -16.06 4.34 -3.88
C LEU A 73 -16.84 5.11 -4.97
N ARG A 74 -16.13 5.53 -6.02
CA ARG A 74 -16.79 6.11 -7.19
C ARG A 74 -17.58 5.04 -7.95
N PHE A 75 -18.47 5.50 -8.81
CA PHE A 75 -19.29 4.64 -9.67
C PHE A 75 -18.41 3.61 -10.41
N GLN A 76 -18.70 2.33 -10.20
CA GLN A 76 -18.03 1.17 -10.81
C GLN A 76 -16.52 1.03 -10.54
N GLU A 77 -15.95 1.83 -9.63
CA GLU A 77 -14.52 1.81 -9.36
C GLU A 77 -14.04 0.45 -8.83
N GLY A 78 -14.80 -0.16 -7.90
CA GLY A 78 -14.45 -1.49 -7.37
C GLY A 78 -14.41 -2.57 -8.46
N ASP A 79 -15.33 -2.53 -9.42
CA ASP A 79 -15.37 -3.49 -10.52
C ASP A 79 -14.21 -3.28 -11.50
N GLN A 80 -13.87 -2.01 -11.79
CA GLN A 80 -12.72 -1.66 -12.62
C GLN A 80 -11.40 -2.12 -12.01
N VAL A 81 -11.24 -2.00 -10.69
CA VAL A 81 -10.06 -2.50 -9.97
C VAL A 81 -9.95 -4.01 -10.09
N MET A 82 -11.05 -4.74 -9.92
CA MET A 82 -11.05 -6.21 -10.06
C MET A 82 -10.75 -6.65 -11.49
N GLN A 83 -11.35 -6.00 -12.48
CA GLN A 83 -11.09 -6.28 -13.89
C GLN A 83 -9.61 -6.06 -14.25
N MET A 84 -9.03 -4.95 -13.80
CA MET A 84 -7.64 -4.61 -14.13
C MET A 84 -6.65 -5.51 -13.40
N MET A 85 -6.77 -5.67 -12.08
CA MET A 85 -5.78 -6.38 -11.28
C MET A 85 -5.96 -7.90 -11.32
N ALA A 86 -7.20 -8.39 -11.14
CA ALA A 86 -7.45 -9.81 -11.03
C ALA A 86 -7.58 -10.48 -12.41
N GLU A 87 -8.41 -9.92 -13.30
CA GLU A 87 -8.70 -10.56 -14.60
C GLU A 87 -7.60 -10.32 -15.63
N ASN A 88 -7.18 -9.06 -15.82
CA ASN A 88 -6.21 -8.72 -16.87
C ASN A 88 -4.77 -9.02 -16.47
N MET A 89 -4.39 -8.73 -15.22
CA MET A 89 -3.02 -8.92 -14.75
C MET A 89 -2.79 -10.27 -14.05
N GLY A 90 -3.84 -10.97 -13.62
CA GLY A 90 -3.70 -12.25 -12.91
C GLY A 90 -3.22 -12.11 -11.46
N VAL A 91 -3.34 -10.92 -10.86
CA VAL A 91 -3.03 -10.71 -9.43
C VAL A 91 -4.09 -11.41 -8.60
N LYS A 92 -3.67 -12.13 -7.55
CA LYS A 92 -4.60 -12.73 -6.59
C LYS A 92 -5.23 -11.62 -5.73
N VAL A 93 -6.48 -11.28 -5.99
CA VAL A 93 -7.23 -10.25 -5.26
C VAL A 93 -8.43 -10.87 -4.54
N VAL A 94 -8.49 -10.67 -3.22
CA VAL A 94 -9.65 -10.98 -2.38
C VAL A 94 -10.49 -9.70 -2.25
N ARG A 95 -11.66 -9.67 -2.88
CA ARG A 95 -12.62 -8.57 -2.72
C ARG A 95 -13.51 -8.82 -1.51
N VAL A 96 -13.54 -7.85 -0.59
CA VAL A 96 -14.45 -7.84 0.56
C VAL A 96 -15.51 -6.79 0.31
N ASN A 97 -16.75 -7.21 0.09
CA ASN A 97 -17.89 -6.30 -0.04
C ASN A 97 -18.38 -5.92 1.36
N ALA A 98 -18.06 -4.71 1.81
CA ALA A 98 -18.30 -4.26 3.19
C ALA A 98 -19.27 -3.06 3.28
N ALA A 99 -19.90 -2.66 2.17
CA ALA A 99 -20.80 -1.50 2.09
C ALA A 99 -21.79 -1.41 3.26
N ASP A 100 -22.50 -2.49 3.57
CA ASP A 100 -23.49 -2.51 4.66
C ASP A 100 -22.85 -2.25 6.04
N ARG A 101 -21.63 -2.75 6.29
CA ARG A 101 -20.89 -2.47 7.55
C ARG A 101 -20.57 -0.98 7.65
N TYR A 102 -20.07 -0.39 6.57
CA TYR A 102 -19.72 1.03 6.53
C TYR A 102 -20.95 1.93 6.67
N PHE A 103 -22.02 1.66 5.92
CA PHE A 103 -23.25 2.46 5.98
C PHE A 103 -23.89 2.42 7.37
N LYS A 104 -23.95 1.23 7.98
CA LYS A 104 -24.45 1.08 9.35
C LYS A 104 -23.58 1.82 10.37
N ALA A 105 -22.26 1.73 10.25
CA ALA A 105 -21.34 2.39 11.18
C ALA A 105 -21.36 3.93 11.06
N LEU A 106 -21.73 4.46 9.89
CA LEU A 106 -21.80 5.90 9.61
C LEU A 106 -23.19 6.51 9.83
N GLU A 107 -24.18 5.70 10.19
CA GLU A 107 -25.55 6.17 10.41
C GLU A 107 -25.61 7.23 11.53
N GLY A 108 -26.21 8.38 11.23
CA GLY A 108 -26.35 9.49 12.18
C GLY A 108 -25.05 10.25 12.49
N VAL A 109 -23.91 9.86 11.92
CA VAL A 109 -22.63 10.54 12.15
C VAL A 109 -22.51 11.75 11.24
N SER A 110 -22.44 12.96 11.83
CA SER A 110 -22.26 14.21 11.08
C SER A 110 -20.83 14.74 11.12
N ASP A 111 -20.15 14.58 12.26
CA ASP A 111 -18.79 15.07 12.48
C ASP A 111 -17.76 14.40 11.55
N PRO A 112 -16.98 15.17 10.77
CA PRO A 112 -16.06 14.63 9.77
C PRO A 112 -14.90 13.83 10.38
N GLU A 113 -14.39 14.22 11.55
CA GLU A 113 -13.29 13.50 12.20
C GLU A 113 -13.77 12.17 12.79
N ALA A 114 -14.98 12.13 13.35
CA ALA A 114 -15.64 10.90 13.77
C ALA A 114 -15.82 9.95 12.57
N LYS A 115 -16.26 10.45 11.41
CA LYS A 115 -16.36 9.65 10.17
C LYS A 115 -15.01 9.06 9.78
N ARG A 116 -13.94 9.86 9.77
CA ARG A 116 -12.59 9.39 9.43
C ARG A 116 -12.13 8.26 10.35
N LYS A 117 -12.32 8.42 11.67
CA LYS A 117 -11.96 7.39 12.66
C LYS A 117 -12.77 6.11 12.45
N ILE A 118 -14.08 6.21 12.23
CA ILE A 118 -14.94 5.05 11.98
C ILE A 118 -14.50 4.29 10.73
N ILE A 119 -14.30 5.02 9.61
CA ILE A 119 -13.89 4.42 8.34
C ILE A 119 -12.53 3.73 8.46
N GLY A 120 -11.56 4.39 9.12
CA GLY A 120 -10.22 3.85 9.35
C GLY A 120 -10.22 2.60 10.22
N ASN A 121 -10.92 2.65 11.36
CA ASN A 121 -11.02 1.51 12.28
C ASN A 121 -11.69 0.30 11.61
N LEU A 122 -12.79 0.53 10.90
CA LEU A 122 -13.50 -0.54 10.22
C LEU A 122 -12.67 -1.17 9.09
N PHE A 123 -11.86 -0.35 8.38
CA PHE A 123 -10.93 -0.86 7.38
C PHE A 123 -9.90 -1.79 8.02
N VAL A 124 -9.32 -1.38 9.15
CA VAL A 124 -8.33 -2.17 9.87
C VAL A 124 -8.92 -3.48 10.36
N GLU A 125 -10.11 -3.44 10.97
CA GLU A 125 -10.84 -4.62 11.45
C GLU A 125 -11.08 -5.63 10.31
N ILE A 126 -11.61 -5.16 9.18
CA ILE A 126 -11.86 -6.00 8.01
C ILE A 126 -10.56 -6.55 7.43
N PHE A 127 -9.52 -5.72 7.33
CA PHE A 127 -8.25 -6.14 6.79
C PHE A 127 -7.58 -7.19 7.68
N ASP A 128 -7.65 -7.02 9.00
CA ASP A 128 -7.14 -7.97 9.98
C ASP A 128 -7.90 -9.30 9.91
N GLU A 129 -9.24 -9.26 9.83
CA GLU A 129 -10.10 -10.43 9.59
C GLU A 129 -9.66 -11.23 8.36
N GLU A 130 -9.37 -10.57 7.24
CA GLU A 130 -8.90 -11.24 6.03
C GLU A 130 -7.45 -11.72 6.13
N SER A 131 -6.58 -10.95 6.77
CA SER A 131 -5.17 -11.31 6.93
C SER A 131 -5.00 -12.57 7.78
N ASN A 132 -5.81 -12.72 8.83
CA ASN A 132 -5.80 -13.89 9.71
C ASN A 132 -6.29 -15.18 9.03
N LYS A 133 -6.97 -15.08 7.89
CA LYS A 133 -7.32 -16.25 7.06
C LYS A 133 -6.13 -16.77 6.24
N LEU A 134 -5.06 -15.98 6.12
CA LEU A 134 -3.84 -16.35 5.41
C LEU A 134 -2.81 -16.90 6.40
N SER A 135 -2.72 -18.23 6.50
CA SER A 135 -1.89 -18.89 7.52
C SER A 135 -0.37 -18.68 7.37
N ASN A 136 0.09 -18.22 6.21
CA ASN A 136 1.51 -18.12 5.87
C ASN A 136 1.99 -16.67 5.63
N ALA A 137 1.11 -15.68 5.71
CA ALA A 137 1.48 -14.29 5.48
C ALA A 137 2.45 -13.82 6.59
N LYS A 138 3.65 -13.38 6.19
CA LYS A 138 4.64 -12.81 7.11
C LYS A 138 4.96 -11.35 6.83
N TRP A 139 4.55 -10.85 5.68
CA TRP A 139 4.85 -9.51 5.21
C TRP A 139 3.59 -8.74 4.86
N LEU A 140 3.53 -7.49 5.27
CA LEU A 140 2.57 -6.49 4.84
C LEU A 140 3.29 -5.52 3.89
N ALA A 141 2.78 -5.43 2.67
CA ALA A 141 3.25 -4.47 1.68
C ALA A 141 2.55 -3.12 1.82
N GLN A 142 3.28 -2.03 1.61
CA GLN A 142 2.74 -0.67 1.61
C GLN A 142 3.29 0.14 0.43
N GLY A 143 2.48 1.07 -0.07
CA GLY A 143 2.86 2.03 -1.12
C GLY A 143 3.46 3.33 -0.59
N THR A 144 4.17 3.28 0.53
CA THR A 144 4.84 4.43 1.14
C THR A 144 5.86 5.02 0.17
N ILE A 145 5.80 6.32 -0.10
CA ILE A 145 6.72 6.99 -1.02
C ILE A 145 7.75 7.86 -0.27
N TYR A 146 8.87 8.17 -0.92
CA TYR A 146 9.96 8.93 -0.29
C TYR A 146 9.55 10.25 0.41
N PRO A 147 8.60 11.07 -0.11
CA PRO A 147 8.06 12.21 0.64
C PRO A 147 7.50 11.85 2.02
N ASP A 148 6.83 10.70 2.16
CA ASP A 148 6.25 10.27 3.45
C ASP A 148 7.35 9.92 4.47
N VAL A 149 8.48 9.39 4.00
CA VAL A 149 9.67 9.12 4.82
C VAL A 149 10.29 10.43 5.33
N ILE A 150 10.38 11.45 4.47
CA ILE A 150 10.89 12.78 4.84
C ILE A 150 10.01 13.43 5.91
N GLU A 151 8.69 13.39 5.73
CA GLU A 151 7.73 13.93 6.72
C GLU A 151 7.87 13.22 8.08
N SER A 152 8.04 11.90 8.05
CA SER A 152 8.22 11.06 9.25
C SER A 152 9.58 11.28 9.95
N ALA A 153 10.62 11.66 9.21
CA ALA A 153 11.92 12.01 9.78
C ALA A 153 11.93 13.42 10.41
N GLY A 154 11.17 14.36 9.84
CA GLY A 154 11.02 15.71 10.35
C GLY A 154 10.27 15.79 11.68
N SER A 155 9.36 14.85 11.95
CA SER A 155 8.61 14.77 13.21
C SER A 155 9.50 14.33 14.38
N LYS A 156 10.49 13.44 14.15
CA LYS A 156 11.49 13.03 15.16
C LYS A 156 12.42 14.17 15.60
N THR A 157 12.58 15.21 14.77
CA THR A 157 13.43 16.38 15.05
C THR A 157 12.63 17.61 15.50
N GLY A 158 11.30 17.47 15.70
CA GLY A 158 10.44 18.48 16.32
C GLY A 158 10.12 19.71 15.45
N LYS A 159 10.48 19.71 14.15
CA LYS A 159 10.28 20.86 13.25
C LYS A 159 9.25 20.63 12.13
N ALA A 160 8.65 19.45 12.03
CA ALA A 160 7.61 19.17 11.03
C ALA A 160 6.24 18.97 11.69
N HIS A 161 5.23 19.68 11.19
CA HIS A 161 3.84 19.35 11.47
C HIS A 161 3.52 18.01 10.81
N VAL A 162 3.00 17.06 11.60
CA VAL A 162 2.54 15.76 11.08
C VAL A 162 1.27 16.01 10.28
N ILE A 163 1.39 16.12 8.95
CA ILE A 163 0.26 16.37 8.05
C ILE A 163 -0.50 15.06 7.74
N LYS A 164 0.15 13.89 7.86
CA LYS A 164 -0.43 12.58 7.56
C LYS A 164 -0.30 11.59 8.71
N SER A 165 -1.29 11.52 9.61
CA SER A 165 -1.38 10.47 10.63
C SER A 165 -1.97 9.14 10.11
N HIS A 166 -2.50 9.11 8.88
CA HIS A 166 -3.37 8.02 8.40
C HIS A 166 -2.77 7.12 7.30
N HIS A 167 -1.51 7.34 6.87
CA HIS A 167 -0.92 6.58 5.76
C HIS A 167 0.21 5.61 6.17
N ASN A 168 0.95 5.91 7.25
CA ASN A 168 2.04 5.06 7.70
C ASN A 168 1.69 4.41 9.04
N VAL A 169 1.24 3.15 9.01
CA VAL A 169 1.15 2.22 10.15
C VAL A 169 0.26 2.65 11.33
N GLY A 170 -0.20 3.92 11.40
CA GLY A 170 -0.88 4.51 12.56
C GLY A 170 -2.29 3.98 12.86
N GLY A 171 -2.77 3.00 12.10
CA GLY A 171 -4.06 2.35 12.33
C GLY A 171 -3.99 0.84 12.49
N LEU A 172 -2.86 0.18 12.22
CA LEU A 172 -2.81 -1.29 12.32
C LEU A 172 -2.74 -1.71 13.79
N PRO A 173 -3.33 -2.86 14.18
CA PRO A 173 -3.34 -3.31 15.57
C PRO A 173 -1.91 -3.50 16.08
N GLU A 174 -1.65 -3.13 17.34
CA GLU A 174 -0.31 -3.25 17.96
C GLU A 174 0.19 -4.71 18.01
N ASP A 175 -0.72 -5.67 17.91
CA ASP A 175 -0.46 -7.10 17.91
C ASP A 175 -0.28 -7.71 16.50
N MET A 176 -0.30 -6.90 15.44
CA MET A 176 -0.06 -7.38 14.09
C MET A 176 1.37 -7.90 13.92
N LYS A 177 1.52 -9.20 13.63
CA LYS A 177 2.82 -9.92 13.57
C LYS A 177 3.55 -9.80 12.22
N LEU A 178 3.03 -9.00 11.29
CA LEU A 178 3.57 -8.87 9.94
C LEU A 178 4.75 -7.91 9.89
N LYS A 179 5.78 -8.26 9.12
CA LYS A 179 6.91 -7.38 8.79
C LYS A 179 6.55 -6.47 7.62
N LEU A 180 7.20 -5.31 7.48
CA LEU A 180 6.90 -4.37 6.39
C LEU A 180 7.79 -4.59 5.15
N VAL A 181 7.19 -4.43 3.97
CA VAL A 181 7.89 -4.31 2.68
C VAL A 181 7.35 -3.09 1.93
N GLU A 182 8.21 -2.09 1.68
CA GLU A 182 7.86 -0.78 1.13
C GLU A 182 8.71 -0.50 -0.13
N PRO A 183 8.25 -0.88 -1.33
CA PRO A 183 9.11 -0.89 -2.53
C PRO A 183 9.09 0.42 -3.35
N LEU A 184 8.47 1.51 -2.86
CA LEU A 184 8.34 2.81 -3.55
C LEU A 184 9.18 3.94 -2.95
#